data_AF-A0A8T5AXM4-F1
#
_entry.id   AF-A0A8T5AXM4-F1
#
_cell.length_a   1.000
_cell.length_b   1.000
_cell.length_c   1.000
_cell.angle_alpha   90.00
_cell.angle_beta   90.00
_cell.angle_gamma   90.00
#
_symmetry.space_group_name_H-M   'P 1'
#
loop_
_entity.id
_entity.type
_entity.pdbx_description
1 polymer ?
#
loop_
_entity_poly.entity_id
_entity_poly.type
_entity_poly.pdbx_seq_one_letter_code
_entity_poly.pdbx_strand_id
1 'polypeptide(L)'
;MSEEVEEVKRLLAFKKRIEKRIEKLESELKELQSILESVNTVLLAKGFKRAEIVKKPQVAEIAQPQTAGEVIQQPAEALVGASEFKEITALKTMAGEPLAKLYVRDNFMKIVLAEDKNFDANIPPFNQFLVERVLNKMQEKDGELAKAGKLKPEEIFTYNLVRDGNFIREIHIRNFDAERLRELKSSIKWTLERMYEKMKNPR
;
A
#
# COMPACT_ATOMS: atom_id res chain seq x y z
N MET A 1 -13.51 24.68 44.06
CA MET A 1 -14.80 25.26 43.64
C MET A 1 -14.69 26.14 42.39
N SER A 2 -14.06 27.33 42.41
CA SER A 2 -14.03 28.19 41.19
C SER A 2 -13.14 27.67 40.06
N GLU A 3 -11.99 27.08 40.37
CA GLU A 3 -11.05 26.54 39.36
C GLU A 3 -11.60 25.29 38.66
N GLU A 4 -12.23 24.37 39.41
CA GLU A 4 -12.89 23.18 38.85
C GLU A 4 -14.01 23.54 37.87
N VAL A 5 -14.75 24.62 38.15
CA VAL A 5 -15.80 25.12 37.25
C VAL A 5 -15.21 25.69 35.96
N GLU A 6 -14.04 26.35 36.02
CA GLU A 6 -13.34 26.80 34.82
C GLU A 6 -12.79 25.65 33.98
N GLU A 7 -12.24 24.62 34.64
CA GLU A 7 -11.69 23.45 33.97
C GLU A 7 -12.78 22.66 33.23
N VAL A 8 -13.93 22.45 33.88
CA VAL A 8 -15.11 21.83 33.25
C VAL A 8 -15.59 22.64 32.03
N LYS A 9 -15.61 23.97 32.12
CA LYS A 9 -15.98 24.83 30.98
C LYS A 9 -15.00 24.70 29.81
N ARG A 10 -13.69 24.63 30.08
CA ARG A 10 -12.68 24.40 29.04
C ARG A 10 -12.88 23.03 28.38
N LEU A 11 -13.10 21.99 29.17
CA LEU A 11 -13.34 20.63 28.64
C LEU A 11 -14.58 20.56 27.75
N LEU A 12 -15.67 21.24 28.13
CA LEU A 12 -16.87 21.32 27.29
C LEU A 12 -16.60 22.06 25.97
N ALA A 13 -15.81 23.13 25.99
CA ALA A 13 -15.41 23.84 24.78
C ALA A 13 -14.53 22.98 23.86
N PHE A 14 -13.60 22.21 24.44
CA PHE A 14 -12.78 21.24 23.70
C PHE A 14 -13.62 20.13 23.10
N LYS A 15 -14.51 19.52 23.88
CA LYS A 15 -15.45 18.49 23.41
C LYS A 15 -16.24 18.99 22.20
N LYS A 16 -16.84 20.18 22.31
CA LYS A 16 -17.61 20.80 21.22
C LYS A 16 -16.76 21.05 19.96
N ARG A 17 -15.50 21.45 20.13
CA ARG A 17 -14.59 21.65 18.99
C ARG A 17 -14.25 20.33 18.29
N ILE A 18 -14.05 19.27 19.06
CA ILE A 18 -13.77 17.92 18.55
C ILE A 18 -14.99 17.40 17.79
N GLU A 19 -16.18 17.45 18.40
CA GLU A 19 -17.44 17.02 17.77
C GLU A 19 -17.68 17.75 16.45
N LYS A 20 -17.51 19.08 16.42
CA LYS A 20 -17.65 19.86 15.18
C LYS A 20 -16.63 19.47 14.10
N ARG A 21 -15.42 19.04 14.48
CA ARG A 21 -14.41 18.59 13.52
C ARG A 21 -14.73 17.20 12.98
N ILE A 22 -15.27 16.31 13.83
CA ILE A 22 -15.76 14.99 13.43
C ILE A 22 -16.88 15.14 12.41
N GLU A 23 -17.91 15.93 12.72
CA GLU A 23 -19.04 16.17 11.81
C GLU A 23 -18.57 16.69 10.44
N LYS A 24 -17.61 17.62 10.43
CA LYS A 24 -17.05 18.16 9.19
C LYS A 24 -16.29 17.09 8.38
N LEU A 25 -15.51 16.25 9.04
CA LEU A 25 -14.77 15.18 8.35
C LEU A 25 -15.72 14.11 7.82
N GLU A 26 -16.77 13.77 8.56
CA GLU A 26 -17.81 12.84 8.10
C GLU A 26 -18.57 13.39 6.88
N SER A 27 -18.86 14.69 6.86
CA SER A 27 -19.48 15.32 5.69
C SER A 27 -18.57 15.30 4.46
N GLU A 28 -17.28 15.63 4.62
CA GLU A 28 -16.28 15.56 3.54
C GLU A 28 -16.16 14.12 3.00
N LEU A 29 -16.17 13.12 3.89
CA LEU A 29 -16.12 11.71 3.51
C LEU A 29 -17.34 11.31 2.67
N LYS A 30 -18.55 11.72 3.11
CA LYS A 30 -19.80 11.45 2.39
C LYS A 30 -19.80 12.09 0.99
N GLU A 31 -19.30 13.30 0.85
CA GLU A 31 -19.16 13.97 -0.44
C GLU A 31 -18.23 13.19 -1.38
N LEU A 32 -17.05 12.78 -0.89
CA LEU A 32 -16.10 11.99 -1.66
C LEU A 32 -16.68 10.64 -2.10
N GLN A 33 -17.45 9.97 -1.23
CA GLN A 33 -18.15 8.73 -1.57
C GLN A 33 -19.18 8.92 -2.68
N SER A 34 -19.96 10.01 -2.64
CA SER A 34 -20.94 10.32 -3.69
C SER A 34 -20.28 10.62 -5.03
N ILE A 35 -19.14 11.32 -5.02
CA ILE A 35 -18.34 11.55 -6.22
C ILE A 35 -17.82 10.22 -6.77
N LEU A 36 -17.29 9.34 -5.91
CA LEU A 36 -16.80 8.01 -6.32
C LEU A 36 -17.91 7.17 -6.96
N GLU A 37 -19.11 7.16 -6.37
CA GLU A 37 -20.27 6.44 -6.91
C GLU A 37 -20.69 6.99 -8.28
N SER A 38 -20.67 8.32 -8.45
CA SER A 38 -20.94 8.98 -9.72
C SER A 38 -19.91 8.57 -10.79
N VAL A 39 -18.62 8.54 -10.43
CA VAL A 39 -17.55 8.08 -11.33
C VAL A 39 -17.76 6.61 -11.72
N ASN A 40 -18.06 5.73 -10.75
CA ASN A 40 -18.34 4.32 -11.02
C ASN A 40 -19.54 4.14 -11.95
N THR A 41 -20.61 4.91 -11.76
CA THR A 41 -21.79 4.90 -12.64
C THR A 41 -21.42 5.30 -14.08
N VAL A 42 -20.59 6.33 -14.24
CA VAL A 42 -20.10 6.75 -15.57
C VAL A 42 -19.20 5.68 -16.20
N LEU A 43 -18.32 5.05 -15.42
CA LEU A 43 -17.45 3.97 -15.90
C LEU A 43 -18.26 2.75 -16.34
N LEU A 44 -19.28 2.37 -15.57
CA LEU A 44 -20.22 1.32 -15.94
C LEU A 44 -20.94 1.69 -17.25
N ALA A 45 -21.56 2.88 -17.32
CA ALA A 45 -22.26 3.35 -18.52
C ALA A 45 -21.36 3.41 -19.78
N LYS A 46 -20.08 3.76 -19.63
CA LYS A 46 -19.10 3.75 -20.73
C LYS A 46 -18.53 2.35 -21.03
N GLY A 47 -18.52 1.45 -20.06
CA GLY A 47 -18.07 0.06 -20.18
C GLY A 47 -19.06 -0.84 -20.92
N PHE A 48 -20.37 -0.56 -20.86
CA PHE A 48 -21.41 -1.39 -21.47
C PHE A 48 -21.58 -1.21 -23.00
N LYS A 49 -20.94 -0.23 -23.64
CA LYS A 49 -21.07 -0.03 -25.11
C LYS A 49 -20.11 -0.86 -25.98
N ARG A 50 -19.23 -1.69 -25.39
CA ARG A 50 -18.23 -2.48 -26.15
C ARG A 50 -18.53 -3.98 -26.25
N ALA A 51 -19.61 -4.48 -25.66
CA ALA A 51 -19.82 -5.91 -25.45
C ALA A 51 -21.02 -6.52 -26.21
N GLU A 52 -21.48 -5.90 -27.30
CA GLU A 52 -22.38 -6.56 -28.25
C GLU A 52 -21.63 -6.77 -29.56
N ILE A 53 -21.10 -7.97 -29.77
CA ILE A 53 -21.01 -8.70 -31.06
C ILE A 53 -20.64 -10.17 -30.74
N VAL A 54 -21.66 -11.03 -30.86
CA VAL A 54 -21.66 -12.42 -31.36
C VAL A 54 -21.11 -13.57 -30.47
N LYS A 55 -22.07 -14.28 -29.86
CA LYS A 55 -22.13 -15.76 -29.65
C LYS A 55 -22.26 -16.41 -31.05
N LYS A 56 -21.64 -17.54 -31.48
CA LYS A 56 -21.49 -18.91 -30.93
C LYS A 56 -20.80 -19.83 -32.03
N PRO A 57 -20.66 -21.18 -31.93
CA PRO A 57 -19.44 -21.98 -31.66
C PRO A 57 -18.96 -22.98 -32.77
N GLN A 58 -17.74 -23.54 -32.67
CA GLN A 58 -17.29 -24.95 -32.96
C GLN A 58 -15.74 -25.03 -33.00
N VAL A 59 -15.06 -25.74 -32.09
CA VAL A 59 -14.62 -27.17 -32.05
C VAL A 59 -13.47 -27.55 -33.03
N ALA A 60 -12.36 -28.05 -32.45
CA ALA A 60 -11.29 -28.93 -32.99
C ALA A 60 -10.36 -28.34 -34.07
N GLU A 61 -9.05 -28.59 -34.20
CA GLU A 61 -7.98 -29.29 -33.48
C GLU A 61 -6.67 -28.99 -34.28
N ILE A 62 -5.50 -29.22 -33.68
CA ILE A 62 -4.14 -29.45 -34.28
C ILE A 62 -3.29 -28.32 -34.94
N ALA A 63 -2.05 -28.25 -34.43
CA ALA A 63 -0.75 -27.92 -35.07
C ALA A 63 -0.30 -26.46 -35.32
N GLN A 64 1.01 -26.25 -35.10
CA GLN A 64 1.81 -25.00 -34.96
C GLN A 64 1.74 -24.02 -36.16
N PRO A 65 2.07 -22.72 -35.99
CA PRO A 65 3.41 -22.23 -36.35
C PRO A 65 3.94 -20.99 -35.57
N GLN A 66 5.18 -20.59 -35.89
CA GLN A 66 5.98 -19.51 -35.30
C GLN A 66 5.56 -18.08 -35.72
N THR A 67 5.86 -17.14 -34.81
CA THR A 67 6.20 -15.69 -34.97
C THR A 67 5.13 -14.63 -35.35
N ALA A 68 5.13 -13.58 -34.51
CA ALA A 68 4.61 -12.21 -34.67
C ALA A 68 3.08 -11.98 -34.61
N GLY A 69 2.65 -11.17 -33.64
CA GLY A 69 1.33 -10.54 -33.63
C GLY A 69 0.64 -10.53 -32.27
N GLU A 70 0.13 -9.35 -31.90
CA GLU A 70 -0.57 -8.95 -30.68
C GLU A 70 -1.82 -9.75 -30.27
N VAL A 71 -2.37 -9.31 -29.13
CA VAL A 71 -3.76 -9.41 -28.62
C VAL A 71 -3.90 -10.41 -27.45
N ILE A 72 -3.67 -9.95 -26.21
CA ILE A 72 -4.64 -9.31 -25.30
C ILE A 72 -5.82 -10.24 -24.98
N GLN A 73 -5.81 -10.82 -23.78
CA GLN A 73 -7.03 -11.19 -23.05
C GLN A 73 -6.89 -10.77 -21.57
N GLN A 74 -7.43 -9.59 -21.29
CA GLN A 74 -7.95 -9.15 -19.99
C GLN A 74 -9.47 -9.42 -19.98
N PRO A 75 -10.08 -9.62 -18.82
CA PRO A 75 -10.87 -8.54 -18.23
C PRO A 75 -10.52 -8.35 -16.74
N ALA A 76 -9.95 -7.21 -16.32
CA ALA A 76 -10.68 -5.99 -15.92
C ALA A 76 -11.10 -5.97 -14.44
N GLU A 77 -10.10 -5.89 -13.54
CA GLU A 77 -10.22 -5.31 -12.18
C GLU A 77 -9.13 -4.26 -11.93
N ALA A 78 -8.54 -3.72 -12.99
CA ALA A 78 -7.94 -2.40 -12.91
C ALA A 78 -9.07 -1.39 -13.15
N LEU A 79 -9.32 -0.51 -12.18
CA LEU A 79 -9.52 0.94 -12.39
C LEU A 79 -9.81 1.66 -11.07
N VAL A 80 -8.83 1.66 -10.15
CA VAL A 80 -8.46 2.89 -9.41
C VAL A 80 -6.99 2.77 -9.01
N GLY A 81 -6.11 3.43 -9.77
CA GLY A 81 -4.71 3.68 -9.36
C GLY A 81 -3.59 3.04 -10.18
N ALA A 82 -3.88 2.23 -11.20
CA ALA A 82 -2.83 1.50 -11.95
C ALA A 82 -2.13 2.30 -13.07
N SER A 83 -2.27 3.64 -13.13
CA SER A 83 -1.67 4.45 -14.21
C SER A 83 -0.53 5.38 -13.77
N GLU A 84 -0.01 5.26 -12.53
CA GLU A 84 1.05 6.18 -12.06
C GLU A 84 2.25 5.50 -11.37
N PHE A 85 2.32 4.16 -11.34
CA PHE A 85 3.48 3.46 -10.77
C PHE A 85 4.51 3.13 -11.85
N LYS A 86 5.70 3.72 -11.74
CA LYS A 86 6.79 3.61 -12.73
C LYS A 86 7.43 2.22 -12.77
N GLU A 87 7.34 1.45 -11.68
CA GLU A 87 7.99 0.15 -11.59
C GLU A 87 7.17 -0.80 -10.70
N ILE A 88 6.67 -1.88 -11.28
CA ILE A 88 6.03 -2.99 -10.56
C ILE A 88 7.04 -4.14 -10.51
N THR A 89 7.65 -4.36 -9.34
CA THR A 89 8.56 -5.49 -9.13
C THR A 89 7.87 -6.55 -8.27
N ALA A 90 7.76 -7.79 -8.76
CA ALA A 90 7.33 -8.90 -7.92
C ALA A 90 8.50 -9.37 -7.04
N LEU A 91 8.33 -9.35 -5.72
CA LEU A 91 9.26 -9.98 -4.79
C LEU A 91 8.90 -11.46 -4.70
N LYS A 92 9.78 -12.31 -5.20
CA LYS A 92 9.62 -13.78 -5.23
C LYS A 92 10.77 -14.45 -4.50
N THR A 93 10.51 -15.64 -3.95
CA THR A 93 11.55 -16.52 -3.40
C THR A 93 12.47 -17.04 -4.52
N MET A 94 13.62 -17.64 -4.15
CA MET A 94 14.46 -18.37 -5.10
C MET A 94 13.73 -19.52 -5.83
N ALA A 95 12.67 -20.07 -5.21
CA ALA A 95 11.80 -21.09 -5.79
C ALA A 95 10.69 -20.52 -6.70
N GLY A 96 10.63 -19.18 -6.86
CA GLY A 96 9.66 -18.52 -7.73
C GLY A 96 8.31 -18.19 -7.07
N GLU A 97 8.13 -18.45 -5.78
CA GLU A 97 6.87 -18.17 -5.07
C GLU A 97 6.72 -16.66 -4.81
N PRO A 98 5.58 -16.04 -5.17
CA PRO A 98 5.36 -14.61 -4.96
C PRO A 98 5.13 -14.31 -3.48
N LEU A 99 5.96 -13.45 -2.90
CA LEU A 99 5.86 -12.99 -1.50
C LEU A 99 5.15 -11.64 -1.41
N ALA A 100 5.44 -10.73 -2.33
CA ALA A 100 4.84 -9.40 -2.36
C ALA A 100 4.92 -8.77 -3.76
N LYS A 101 4.07 -7.77 -4.01
CA LYS A 101 4.14 -6.85 -5.15
C LYS A 101 4.64 -5.50 -4.67
N LEU A 102 5.69 -5.00 -5.31
CA LEU A 102 6.28 -3.70 -5.05
C LEU A 102 5.81 -2.71 -6.10
N TYR A 103 5.31 -1.56 -5.67
CA TYR A 103 4.91 -0.44 -6.50
C TYR A 103 5.75 0.78 -6.10
N VAL A 104 6.55 1.30 -7.03
CA VAL A 104 7.38 2.49 -6.80
C VAL A 104 6.90 3.65 -7.66
N ARG A 105 6.77 4.82 -7.06
CA ARG A 105 6.47 6.09 -7.72
C ARG A 105 7.26 7.21 -7.04
N ASP A 106 8.15 7.86 -7.79
CA ASP A 106 8.97 8.98 -7.31
C ASP A 106 9.65 8.65 -5.95
N ASN A 107 9.22 9.31 -4.87
CA ASN A 107 9.68 9.10 -3.49
C ASN A 107 8.70 8.29 -2.63
N PHE A 108 7.75 7.59 -3.27
CA PHE A 108 6.75 6.73 -2.64
C PHE A 108 6.91 5.28 -3.08
N MET A 109 6.77 4.38 -2.11
CA MET A 109 6.89 2.95 -2.32
C MET A 109 5.77 2.26 -1.54
N LYS A 110 4.96 1.48 -2.25
CA LYS A 110 3.91 0.65 -1.69
C LYS A 110 4.28 -0.81 -1.90
N ILE A 111 4.31 -1.58 -0.82
CA ILE A 111 4.52 -3.03 -0.84
C ILE A 111 3.21 -3.67 -0.44
N VAL A 112 2.68 -4.54 -1.30
CA VAL A 112 1.47 -5.33 -1.05
C VAL A 112 1.90 -6.77 -0.88
N LEU A 113 1.74 -7.32 0.31
CA LEU A 113 2.09 -8.71 0.60
C LEU A 113 1.05 -9.63 -0.05
N ALA A 114 1.48 -10.85 -0.41
CA ALA A 114 0.59 -11.79 -1.06
C ALA A 114 -0.50 -12.26 -0.09
N GLU A 115 -1.78 -12.10 -0.47
CA GLU A 115 -2.93 -12.36 0.40
C GLU A 115 -3.08 -13.83 0.79
N ASP A 116 -2.55 -14.73 -0.04
CA ASP A 116 -2.47 -16.17 0.23
C ASP A 116 -1.47 -16.52 1.34
N LYS A 117 -0.70 -15.54 1.83
CA LYS A 117 0.33 -15.72 2.86
C LYS A 117 0.06 -14.85 4.07
N ASN A 118 -0.04 -15.52 5.22
CA ASN A 118 -0.32 -14.90 6.50
C ASN A 118 0.98 -14.43 7.18
N PHE A 119 1.55 -13.32 6.69
CA PHE A 119 2.76 -12.73 7.26
C PHE A 119 2.51 -12.08 8.63
N ASP A 120 2.66 -12.86 9.70
CA ASP A 120 2.54 -12.35 11.08
C ASP A 120 3.74 -11.44 11.43
N ALA A 121 3.46 -10.23 11.89
CA ALA A 121 4.46 -9.25 12.29
C ALA A 121 5.37 -9.70 13.44
N ASN A 122 4.95 -10.70 14.23
CA ASN A 122 5.72 -11.26 15.33
C ASN A 122 6.76 -12.29 14.87
N ILE A 123 6.71 -12.74 13.62
CA ILE A 123 7.70 -13.69 13.09
C ILE A 123 9.03 -12.96 12.89
N PRO A 124 10.12 -13.34 13.60
CA PRO A 124 11.42 -12.72 13.38
C PRO A 124 11.94 -13.07 11.98
N PRO A 125 12.55 -12.12 11.25
CA PRO A 125 13.19 -10.92 11.77
C PRO A 125 12.39 -9.62 11.58
N PHE A 126 11.08 -9.67 11.33
CA PHE A 126 10.30 -8.50 10.88
C PHE A 126 10.47 -7.26 11.78
N ASN A 127 10.10 -7.32 13.06
CA ASN A 127 10.20 -6.18 13.95
C ASN A 127 11.67 -5.75 14.18
N GLN A 128 12.53 -6.70 14.58
CA GLN A 128 13.92 -6.40 14.99
C GLN A 128 14.82 -5.92 13.84
N PHE A 129 14.61 -6.42 12.63
CA PHE A 129 15.44 -6.06 11.48
C PHE A 129 14.77 -4.99 10.64
N LEU A 130 13.59 -5.26 10.08
CA LEU A 130 12.99 -4.35 9.11
C LEU A 130 12.51 -3.07 9.80
N VAL A 131 11.77 -3.18 10.90
CA VAL A 131 11.21 -2.00 11.58
C VAL A 131 12.30 -1.25 12.35
N GLU A 132 12.95 -1.91 13.30
CA GLU A 132 13.89 -1.23 14.21
C GLU A 132 15.21 -0.84 13.53
N ARG A 133 15.85 -1.78 12.82
CA ARG A 133 17.20 -1.55 12.31
C ARG A 133 17.25 -0.79 10.98
N VAL A 134 16.24 -0.94 10.14
CA VAL A 134 16.18 -0.30 8.81
C VAL A 134 15.28 0.93 8.85
N LEU A 135 13.97 0.77 9.07
CA LEU A 135 13.00 1.86 8.92
C LEU A 135 13.16 2.96 10.00
N ASN A 136 13.21 2.58 11.29
CA ASN A 136 13.39 3.54 12.38
C ASN A 136 14.73 4.25 12.28
N LYS A 137 15.80 3.53 11.96
CA LYS A 137 17.14 4.13 11.81
C LYS A 137 17.21 5.19 10.71
N MET A 138 16.48 4.99 9.60
CA MET A 138 16.36 6.00 8.54
C MET A 138 15.55 7.21 9.02
N GLN A 139 14.43 6.98 9.70
CA GLN A 139 13.58 8.03 10.24
C GLN A 139 14.28 8.88 11.31
N GLU A 140 15.03 8.25 12.22
CA GLU A 140 15.78 8.93 13.28
C GLU A 140 16.85 9.85 12.72
N LYS A 141 17.65 9.37 11.75
CA LYS A 141 18.65 10.18 11.06
C LYS A 141 18.04 11.42 10.40
N ASP A 142 16.93 11.24 9.69
CA ASP A 142 16.23 12.35 9.04
C ASP A 142 15.63 13.31 10.08
N GLY A 143 15.13 12.78 11.20
CA GLY A 143 14.67 13.58 12.33
C GLY A 143 15.78 14.43 12.96
N GLU A 144 16.99 13.90 13.09
CA GLU A 144 18.17 14.66 13.55
C GLU A 144 18.57 15.76 12.56
N LEU A 145 18.58 15.44 11.26
CA LEU A 145 18.87 16.43 10.21
C LEU A 145 17.81 17.54 10.17
N ALA A 146 16.54 17.20 10.39
CA ALA A 146 15.45 18.16 10.46
C ALA A 146 15.57 19.07 11.70
N LYS A 147 15.91 18.51 12.87
CA LYS A 147 16.23 19.30 14.08
C LYS A 147 17.42 20.23 13.87
N ALA A 148 18.41 19.82 13.09
CA ALA A 148 19.56 20.64 12.71
C ALA A 148 19.24 21.66 11.59
N GLY A 149 18.00 21.72 11.08
CA GLY A 149 17.59 22.62 10.01
C GLY A 149 18.13 22.27 8.62
N LYS A 150 18.73 21.08 8.46
CA LYS A 150 19.31 20.60 7.20
C LYS A 150 18.31 19.87 6.31
N LEU A 151 17.16 19.49 6.86
CA LEU A 151 16.07 18.79 6.17
C LEU A 151 14.74 19.41 6.57
N LYS A 152 13.78 19.54 5.64
CA LYS A 152 12.45 20.02 6.00
C LYS A 152 11.67 18.91 6.72
N PRO A 153 10.77 19.25 7.67
CA PRO A 153 9.92 18.25 8.33
C PRO A 153 9.10 17.38 7.37
N GLU A 154 8.71 17.95 6.22
CA GLU A 154 7.94 17.27 5.17
C GLU A 154 8.76 16.25 4.36
N GLU A 155 10.10 16.36 4.39
CA GLU A 155 11.03 15.51 3.66
C GLU A 155 11.58 14.36 4.54
N ILE A 156 11.14 14.27 5.80
CA ILE A 156 11.56 13.21 6.71
C ILE A 156 11.03 11.86 6.20
N PHE A 157 11.92 10.86 6.14
CA PHE A 157 11.54 9.48 5.87
C PHE A 157 10.38 9.03 6.76
N THR A 158 9.30 8.57 6.12
CA THR A 158 8.08 8.18 6.82
C THR A 158 7.61 6.83 6.31
N TYR A 159 7.14 5.96 7.21
CA TYR A 159 6.57 4.67 6.85
C TYR A 159 5.27 4.40 7.61
N ASN A 160 4.40 3.57 7.03
CA ASN A 160 3.16 3.10 7.63
C ASN A 160 2.98 1.60 7.36
N LEU A 161 2.59 0.86 8.38
CA LEU A 161 2.35 -0.58 8.30
C LEU A 161 0.84 -0.83 8.39
N VAL A 162 0.24 -1.27 7.28
CA VAL A 162 -1.16 -1.68 7.24
C VAL A 162 -1.23 -3.15 7.65
N ARG A 163 -1.89 -3.39 8.78
CA ARG A 163 -2.04 -4.72 9.37
C ARG A 163 -3.50 -5.07 9.55
N ASP A 164 -3.79 -6.34 9.44
CA ASP A 164 -5.07 -6.98 9.71
C ASP A 164 -4.85 -7.95 10.89
N GLY A 165 -5.16 -7.49 12.10
CA GLY A 165 -4.72 -8.13 13.34
C GLY A 165 -3.19 -8.20 13.42
N ASN A 166 -2.65 -9.43 13.49
CA ASN A 166 -1.21 -9.66 13.51
C ASN A 166 -0.59 -9.74 12.10
N PHE A 167 -1.40 -9.86 11.05
CA PHE A 167 -0.92 -10.08 9.70
C PHE A 167 -0.64 -8.77 8.97
N ILE A 168 0.52 -8.68 8.35
CA ILE A 168 0.93 -7.53 7.55
C ILE A 168 0.29 -7.66 6.17
N ARG A 169 -0.44 -6.63 5.75
CA ARG A 169 -1.07 -6.57 4.42
C ARG A 169 -0.31 -5.66 3.49
N GLU A 170 0.02 -4.45 3.96
CA GLU A 170 0.73 -3.47 3.15
C GLU A 170 1.78 -2.70 3.96
N ILE A 171 2.82 -2.26 3.27
CA ILE A 171 3.85 -1.37 3.83
C ILE A 171 3.96 -0.17 2.88
N HIS A 172 3.77 1.03 3.42
CA HIS A 172 3.82 2.28 2.65
C HIS A 172 5.02 3.08 3.15
N ILE A 173 5.88 3.52 2.25
CA ILE A 173 7.11 4.25 2.58
C ILE A 173 7.19 5.51 1.71
N ARG A 174 7.54 6.65 2.31
CA ARG A 174 7.64 7.98 1.70
C ARG A 174 8.99 8.61 1.99
N ASN A 175 9.41 9.52 1.12
CA ASN A 175 10.61 10.34 1.26
C ASN A 175 11.90 9.51 1.33
N PHE A 176 12.19 8.77 0.26
CA PHE A 176 13.46 8.07 0.07
C PHE A 176 14.11 8.48 -1.25
N ASP A 177 15.44 8.34 -1.32
CA ASP A 177 16.25 8.56 -2.51
C ASP A 177 16.57 7.23 -3.23
N ALA A 178 17.31 7.30 -4.35
CA ALA A 178 17.64 6.13 -5.16
C ALA A 178 18.52 5.10 -4.42
N GLU A 179 19.35 5.55 -3.47
CA GLU A 179 20.22 4.67 -2.69
C GLU A 179 19.38 3.90 -1.65
N ARG A 180 18.56 4.62 -0.87
CA ARG A 180 17.62 4.05 0.10
C ARG A 180 16.62 3.15 -0.58
N LEU A 181 16.15 3.45 -1.79
CA LEU A 181 15.26 2.57 -2.55
C LEU A 181 15.87 1.17 -2.74
N ARG A 182 17.15 1.10 -3.14
CA ARG A 182 17.84 -0.19 -3.34
C ARG A 182 18.01 -0.95 -2.02
N GLU A 183 18.36 -0.23 -0.95
CA GLU A 183 18.48 -0.80 0.39
C GLU A 183 17.14 -1.33 0.90
N LEU A 184 16.05 -0.57 0.76
CA LEU A 184 14.71 -0.97 1.16
C LEU A 184 14.20 -2.16 0.34
N LYS A 185 14.38 -2.15 -0.99
CA LYS A 185 14.05 -3.30 -1.85
C LYS A 185 14.73 -4.58 -1.37
N SER A 186 16.04 -4.50 -1.08
CA SER A 186 16.85 -5.64 -0.63
C SER A 186 16.46 -6.11 0.77
N SER A 187 16.27 -5.18 1.71
CA SER A 187 15.94 -5.46 3.11
C SER A 187 14.55 -6.07 3.27
N ILE A 188 13.56 -5.54 2.54
CA ILE A 188 12.19 -6.05 2.55
C ILE A 188 12.16 -7.45 1.93
N LYS A 189 12.81 -7.65 0.78
CA LYS A 189 12.90 -8.97 0.13
C LYS A 189 13.47 -10.01 1.10
N TRP A 190 14.64 -9.72 1.68
CA TRP A 190 15.30 -10.65 2.61
C TRP A 190 14.43 -10.96 3.84
N THR A 191 13.75 -9.95 4.39
CA THR A 191 12.86 -10.12 5.54
C THR A 191 11.70 -11.05 5.21
N LEU A 192 11.01 -10.82 4.09
CA LEU A 192 9.88 -11.65 3.65
C LEU A 192 10.32 -13.08 3.35
N GLU A 193 11.49 -13.26 2.72
CA GLU A 193 12.06 -14.59 2.49
C GLU A 193 12.30 -15.33 3.81
N ARG A 194 12.94 -14.68 4.79
CA ARG A 194 13.20 -15.30 6.10
C ARG A 194 11.93 -15.60 6.88
N MET A 195 10.94 -14.70 6.85
CA MET A 195 9.64 -14.96 7.48
C MET A 195 8.96 -16.17 6.84
N TYR A 196 8.99 -16.26 5.51
CA TYR A 196 8.39 -17.35 4.77
C TYR A 196 9.09 -18.69 5.03
N GLU A 197 10.42 -18.72 5.11
CA GLU A 197 11.17 -19.92 5.52
C GLU A 197 10.75 -20.43 6.90
N LYS A 198 10.55 -19.53 7.86
CA LYS A 198 10.09 -19.91 9.21
C LYS A 198 8.65 -20.39 9.25
N MET A 199 7.78 -19.90 8.38
CA MET A 199 6.42 -20.41 8.26
C MET A 199 6.39 -21.82 7.68
N LYS A 200 7.26 -22.10 6.69
CA LYS A 200 7.34 -23.41 6.05
C LYS A 200 8.07 -24.44 6.91
N ASN A 201 9.01 -24.00 7.73
CA ASN A 201 9.79 -24.83 8.66
C ASN A 201 9.67 -24.29 10.09
N PRO A 202 8.50 -24.44 10.76
CA PRO A 202 8.37 -24.10 12.17
C PRO A 202 9.29 -25.04 12.97
N ARG A 203 10.33 -24.46 13.58
CA ARG A 203 11.20 -25.17 14.53
C ARG A 203 10.52 -25.31 15.87
#